data_AF-A0A0E3ZTD3-F1
#
_entry.id   AF-A0A0E3ZTD3-F1
#
_cell.length_a   1.000
_cell.length_b   1.000
_cell.length_c   1.000
_cell.angle_alpha   90.00
_cell.angle_beta   90.00
_cell.angle_gamma   90.00
#
_symmetry.space_group_name_H-M   'P 1'
#
loop_
_entity.id
_entity.type
_entity.pdbx_description
1 polymer ?
#
loop_
_entity_poly.entity_id
_entity_poly.type
_entity_poly.pdbx_seq_one_letter_code
_entity_poly.pdbx_strand_id
1 'polypeptide(L)'
;MRSLALKIWIGLSISLSLLTCVDPIDAPIDSSLNVLIVEATLTDKAEPQLIRLTRSQADRLTGRFGTVPITKATVQILVDSAQVVRAEETTDGRYQLPADFRANVDHVYQLQFTLSDGTHYQSTPEPLLPVAPIGQLRAQFNPASLTSTERLNNTYSAAHDFYVDFTDPAHQANYYRWDWIDWESQPWCRTCSQGLYQVRDAQGALLEDCVPANSNFFTATFDYPCRTLCWEILYSHDLMLFQDAYTNGQSVKSLLVGRVPLYSTDPCLVEIRQSSLTKQAYEYVNQLDQQTQHSGGVAAGQPALLVGNVRNVAKPNEVVVGYFTVSSVSSVRYWLSRSDASSIAPGLFEALNGRGPVDEPASNLAGRPPTAVCVASDSRTPNKPQGWRD
;
A
#
# COMPACT_ATOMS: atom_id res chain seq x y z
N MET A 1 63.96 -35.91 -23.87
CA MET A 1 63.07 -36.57 -22.86
C MET A 1 62.66 -35.67 -21.70
N ARG A 2 63.57 -34.89 -21.06
CA ARG A 2 63.21 -34.00 -19.92
C ARG A 2 62.17 -32.89 -20.23
N SER A 3 62.21 -32.29 -21.42
CA SER A 3 61.26 -31.23 -21.83
C SER A 3 59.83 -31.76 -22.07
N LEU A 4 59.69 -33.00 -22.54
CA LEU A 4 58.38 -33.61 -22.79
C LEU A 4 57.68 -33.97 -21.48
N ALA A 5 58.44 -34.49 -20.50
CA ALA A 5 57.93 -34.82 -19.17
C ALA A 5 57.42 -33.57 -18.42
N LEU A 6 58.11 -32.43 -18.55
CA LEU A 6 57.70 -31.18 -17.91
C LEU A 6 56.40 -30.62 -18.53
N LYS A 7 56.25 -30.71 -19.86
CA LYS A 7 55.00 -30.28 -20.54
C LYS A 7 53.82 -31.17 -20.18
N ILE A 8 54.04 -32.47 -20.02
CA ILE A 8 53.01 -33.42 -19.57
C ILE A 8 52.61 -33.11 -18.11
N TRP A 9 53.57 -32.83 -17.23
CA TRP A 9 53.29 -32.46 -15.84
C TRP A 9 52.53 -31.14 -15.72
N ILE A 10 52.89 -30.12 -16.49
CA ILE A 10 52.17 -28.84 -16.51
C ILE A 10 50.76 -29.03 -17.07
N GLY A 11 50.59 -29.81 -18.14
CA GLY A 11 49.29 -30.14 -18.70
C GLY A 11 48.40 -30.93 -17.72
N LEU A 12 48.97 -31.86 -16.96
CA LEU A 12 48.25 -32.64 -15.96
C LEU A 12 47.85 -31.79 -14.75
N SER A 13 48.70 -30.85 -14.32
CA SER A 13 48.40 -29.93 -13.21
C SER A 13 47.29 -28.91 -13.58
N ILE A 14 47.32 -28.39 -14.81
CA ILE A 14 46.27 -27.49 -15.33
C ILE A 14 44.94 -28.25 -15.49
N SER A 15 44.98 -29.49 -15.98
CA SER A 15 43.81 -30.37 -16.07
C SER A 15 43.17 -30.64 -14.69
N LEU A 16 43.99 -30.86 -13.66
CA LEU A 16 43.50 -31.14 -12.31
C LEU A 16 42.88 -29.93 -11.61
N SER A 17 43.30 -28.71 -11.95
CA SER A 17 42.72 -27.47 -11.40
C SER A 17 41.30 -27.14 -11.91
N LEU A 18 40.85 -27.79 -12.99
CA LEU A 18 39.49 -27.61 -13.55
C LEU A 18 38.45 -28.55 -12.91
N LEU A 19 38.82 -29.39 -11.95
CA LEU A 19 37.94 -30.33 -11.25
C LEU A 19 37.46 -29.83 -9.88
N THR A 20 37.55 -28.52 -9.60
CA THR A 20 36.95 -27.95 -8.39
C THR A 20 35.45 -27.78 -8.59
N CYS A 21 34.70 -28.86 -8.36
CA CYS A 21 33.26 -28.74 -8.12
C CYS A 21 33.09 -27.93 -6.85
N VAL A 22 32.51 -26.73 -6.97
CA VAL A 22 31.94 -26.03 -5.82
C VAL A 22 30.73 -26.85 -5.40
N ASP A 23 30.79 -27.46 -4.22
CA ASP A 23 29.60 -28.07 -3.63
C ASP A 23 28.55 -26.97 -3.46
N PRO A 24 27.38 -27.07 -4.10
CA PRO A 24 26.30 -26.14 -3.80
C PRO A 24 25.97 -26.29 -2.31
N ILE A 25 25.92 -25.16 -1.59
CA ILE A 25 25.29 -25.12 -0.29
C ILE A 25 23.81 -25.39 -0.54
N ASP A 26 23.40 -26.65 -0.39
CA ASP A 26 22.00 -27.01 -0.18
C ASP A 26 21.65 -26.62 1.25
N ALA A 27 21.52 -25.31 1.48
CA ALA A 27 20.78 -24.85 2.64
C ALA A 27 19.34 -25.34 2.43
N PRO A 28 18.78 -26.18 3.31
CA PRO A 28 17.35 -26.43 3.28
C PRO A 28 16.69 -25.07 3.50
N ILE A 29 16.13 -24.49 2.43
CA ILE A 29 15.27 -23.34 2.53
C ILE A 29 14.04 -23.86 3.25
N ASP A 30 13.99 -23.68 4.57
CA ASP A 30 12.77 -23.83 5.33
C ASP A 30 11.82 -22.72 4.86
N SER A 31 11.14 -22.98 3.75
CA SER A 31 10.25 -22.04 3.06
C SER A 31 8.93 -21.85 3.82
N SER A 32 8.83 -22.35 5.05
CA SER A 32 7.71 -22.13 5.95
C SER A 32 7.87 -20.85 6.78
N LEU A 33 8.17 -19.71 6.13
CA LEU A 33 8.05 -18.40 6.77
C LEU A 33 6.57 -18.15 7.08
N ASN A 34 6.18 -18.52 8.30
CA ASN A 34 4.86 -18.36 8.89
C ASN A 34 4.90 -17.19 9.88
N VAL A 35 4.99 -15.98 9.35
CA VAL A 35 5.22 -14.73 10.10
C VAL A 35 3.90 -14.00 10.23
N LEU A 36 3.61 -13.55 11.46
CA LEU A 36 2.46 -12.68 11.71
C LEU A 36 2.76 -11.26 11.21
N ILE A 37 1.85 -10.69 10.44
CA ILE A 37 1.94 -9.33 9.90
C ILE A 37 0.79 -8.51 10.50
N VAL A 38 1.13 -7.37 11.09
CA VAL A 38 0.18 -6.45 11.73
C VAL A 38 0.27 -5.08 11.07
N GLU A 39 -0.80 -4.66 10.42
CA GLU A 39 -0.95 -3.28 9.93
C GLU A 39 -2.00 -2.58 10.78
N ALA A 40 -1.58 -1.61 11.56
CA ALA A 40 -2.49 -0.86 12.43
C ALA A 40 -1.98 0.56 12.62
N THR A 41 -2.71 1.53 12.08
CA THR A 41 -2.45 2.96 12.30
C THR A 41 -3.72 3.58 12.87
N LEU A 42 -3.60 4.22 14.04
CA LEU A 42 -4.67 5.02 14.62
C LEU A 42 -4.43 6.50 14.38
N THR A 43 -5.49 7.21 14.03
CA THR A 43 -5.46 8.64 13.76
C THR A 43 -6.50 9.41 14.57
N ASP A 44 -6.32 10.71 14.67
CA ASP A 44 -7.29 11.66 15.22
C ASP A 44 -8.35 12.11 14.18
N LYS A 45 -8.33 11.53 12.98
CA LYS A 45 -9.22 11.89 11.87
C LYS A 45 -10.54 11.14 11.88
N ALA A 46 -11.54 11.81 11.31
CA ALA A 46 -12.87 11.27 11.12
C ALA A 46 -12.98 10.29 9.96
N GLU A 47 -12.23 9.20 10.07
CA GLU A 47 -12.11 8.13 9.09
C GLU A 47 -12.19 6.75 9.77
N PRO A 48 -12.56 5.69 9.03
CA PRO A 48 -12.54 4.33 9.55
C PRO A 48 -11.16 3.94 10.07
N GLN A 49 -11.08 3.56 11.35
CA GLN A 49 -9.84 3.13 11.99
C GLN A 49 -9.75 1.60 11.87
N LEU A 50 -8.75 1.12 11.13
CA LEU A 50 -8.65 -0.27 10.70
C LEU A 50 -7.37 -0.93 11.22
N ILE A 51 -7.51 -2.18 11.65
CA ILE A 51 -6.42 -3.09 11.98
C ILE A 51 -6.52 -4.28 11.03
N ARG A 52 -5.45 -4.57 10.29
CA ARG A 52 -5.33 -5.77 9.45
C ARG A 52 -4.36 -6.75 10.08
N LEU A 53 -4.82 -7.98 10.24
CA LEU A 53 -4.03 -9.09 10.75
C LEU A 53 -3.91 -10.14 9.65
N THR A 54 -2.69 -10.40 9.21
CA THR A 54 -2.41 -11.43 8.20
C THR A 54 -1.22 -12.28 8.60
N ARG A 55 -1.06 -13.40 7.91
CA ARG A 55 0.02 -14.36 8.14
C ARG A 55 0.69 -14.66 6.82
N SER A 56 2.02 -14.52 6.76
CA SER A 56 2.75 -14.89 5.55
C SER A 56 2.61 -16.40 5.33
N GLN A 57 2.36 -16.78 4.08
CA GLN A 57 2.30 -18.16 3.65
C GLN A 57 2.95 -18.26 2.28
N ALA A 58 3.96 -19.13 2.16
CA ALA A 58 4.44 -19.54 0.85
C ALA A 58 3.50 -20.61 0.27
N ASP A 59 3.09 -20.41 -0.97
CA ASP A 59 2.41 -21.45 -1.76
C ASP A 59 3.35 -22.66 -1.87
N ARG A 60 2.88 -23.81 -1.38
CA ARG A 60 3.67 -25.05 -1.33
C ARG A 60 4.03 -25.61 -2.71
N LEU A 61 3.25 -25.29 -3.74
CA LEU A 61 3.43 -25.78 -5.11
C LEU A 61 4.22 -24.80 -5.97
N THR A 62 3.96 -23.49 -5.81
CA THR A 62 4.60 -22.46 -6.66
C THR A 62 5.76 -21.74 -5.98
N GLY A 63 5.93 -21.89 -4.66
CA GLY A 63 6.91 -21.14 -3.86
C GLY A 63 6.62 -19.65 -3.77
N ARG A 64 5.48 -19.18 -4.30
CA ARG A 64 5.10 -17.77 -4.28
C ARG A 64 4.72 -17.34 -2.88
N PHE A 65 5.23 -16.20 -2.45
CA PHE A 65 4.84 -15.58 -1.18
C PHE A 65 3.45 -14.97 -1.31
N GLY A 66 2.59 -15.25 -0.32
CA GLY A 66 1.29 -14.64 -0.15
C GLY A 66 0.99 -14.39 1.32
N THR A 67 -0.18 -13.83 1.58
CA THR A 67 -0.68 -13.59 2.94
C THR A 67 -2.06 -14.19 3.10
N VAL A 68 -2.32 -14.82 4.24
CA VAL A 68 -3.63 -15.33 4.61
C VAL A 68 -4.21 -14.44 5.71
N PRO A 69 -5.47 -13.99 5.59
CA PRO A 69 -6.12 -13.20 6.63
C PRO A 69 -6.29 -14.03 7.91
N ILE A 70 -6.07 -13.39 9.05
CA ILE A 70 -6.31 -14.00 10.37
C ILE A 70 -7.71 -13.60 10.82
N THR A 71 -8.62 -14.56 10.81
CA THR A 71 -10.03 -14.33 11.14
C THR A 71 -10.38 -14.70 12.57
N LYS A 72 -11.49 -14.16 13.08
CA LYS A 72 -12.06 -14.46 14.40
C LYS A 72 -11.12 -14.16 15.57
N ALA A 73 -10.17 -13.23 15.39
CA ALA A 73 -9.37 -12.72 16.50
C ALA A 73 -10.20 -11.73 17.33
N THR A 74 -9.95 -11.70 18.64
CA THR A 74 -10.47 -10.63 19.50
C THR A 74 -9.47 -9.49 19.48
N VAL A 75 -9.83 -8.34 18.90
CA VAL A 75 -8.93 -7.18 18.75
C VAL A 75 -9.45 -6.00 19.56
N GLN A 76 -8.56 -5.36 20.31
CA GLN A 76 -8.90 -4.22 21.15
C GLN A 76 -7.75 -3.22 21.28
N ILE A 77 -8.10 -1.96 21.54
CA ILE A 77 -7.17 -0.89 21.90
C ILE A 77 -7.39 -0.54 23.37
N LEU A 78 -6.30 -0.53 24.14
CA LEU A 78 -6.28 -0.05 25.51
C LEU A 78 -5.78 1.41 25.51
N VAL A 79 -6.59 2.32 26.04
CA VAL A 79 -6.30 3.75 26.18
C VAL A 79 -5.93 4.04 27.62
N ASP A 80 -4.77 4.67 27.83
CA ASP A 80 -4.21 5.04 29.14
C ASP A 80 -4.19 3.89 30.17
N SER A 81 -3.97 2.67 29.69
CA SER A 81 -4.00 1.44 30.51
C SER A 81 -5.33 1.14 31.22
N ALA A 82 -6.42 1.82 30.88
CA ALA A 82 -7.70 1.71 31.59
C ALA A 82 -8.90 1.45 30.68
N GLN A 83 -9.11 2.29 29.65
CA GLN A 83 -10.28 2.20 28.80
C GLN A 83 -10.04 1.22 27.64
N VAL A 84 -10.98 0.31 27.40
CA VAL A 84 -10.90 -0.66 26.31
C VAL A 84 -11.88 -0.28 25.20
N VAL A 85 -11.36 -0.15 23.99
CA VAL A 85 -12.14 0.03 22.76
C VAL A 85 -11.98 -1.22 21.92
N ARG A 86 -13.10 -1.90 21.62
CA ARG A 86 -13.08 -3.17 20.87
C ARG A 86 -13.29 -2.92 19.38
N ALA A 87 -12.58 -3.67 18.56
CA ALA A 87 -12.80 -3.69 17.12
C ALA A 87 -13.71 -4.87 16.72
N GLU A 88 -14.46 -4.69 15.65
CA GLU A 88 -15.30 -5.72 15.03
C GLU A 88 -14.70 -6.18 13.71
N GLU A 89 -14.74 -7.48 13.43
CA GLU A 89 -14.29 -8.01 12.15
C GLU A 89 -15.33 -7.70 11.06
N THR A 90 -14.95 -6.88 10.07
CA THR A 90 -15.85 -6.47 8.98
C THR A 90 -15.74 -7.36 7.76
N THR A 91 -14.51 -7.77 7.45
CA THR A 91 -14.14 -8.71 6.38
C THR A 91 -12.98 -9.55 6.89
N ASP A 92 -12.75 -10.73 6.32
CA ASP A 92 -11.70 -11.64 6.76
C ASP A 92 -10.36 -10.92 7.03
N GLY A 93 -9.90 -10.93 8.29
CA GLY A 93 -8.62 -10.33 8.69
C GLY A 93 -8.62 -8.81 8.84
N ARG A 94 -9.76 -8.14 8.66
CA ARG A 94 -9.94 -6.68 8.84
C ARG A 94 -10.84 -6.41 10.04
N TYR A 95 -10.27 -5.72 11.02
CA TYR A 95 -10.91 -5.36 12.27
C TYR A 95 -11.06 -3.85 12.32
N GLN A 96 -12.29 -3.37 12.49
CA GLN A 96 -12.62 -1.95 12.48
C GLN A 96 -13.07 -1.50 13.88
N LEU A 97 -12.50 -0.41 14.37
CA LEU A 97 -12.97 0.23 15.61
C LEU A 97 -14.31 0.96 15.37
N PRO A 98 -15.04 1.34 16.44
CA PRO A 98 -16.29 2.08 16.31
C PRO A 98 -16.15 3.29 15.38
N ALA A 99 -17.13 3.54 14.52
CA ALA A 99 -17.03 4.54 13.46
C ALA A 99 -16.83 5.98 13.97
N ASP A 100 -17.19 6.24 15.23
CA ASP A 100 -17.02 7.49 15.96
C ASP A 100 -15.69 7.59 16.72
N PHE A 101 -14.95 6.50 16.85
CA PHE A 101 -13.68 6.49 17.57
C PHE A 101 -12.62 7.34 16.86
N ARG A 102 -11.99 8.24 17.62
CA ARG A 102 -10.84 9.05 17.21
C ARG A 102 -9.78 8.92 18.28
N ALA A 103 -8.52 8.83 17.88
CA ALA A 103 -7.45 9.03 18.83
C ALA A 103 -7.36 10.52 19.21
N ASN A 104 -6.80 10.81 20.39
CA ASN A 104 -6.69 12.14 20.96
C ASN A 104 -5.25 12.38 21.39
N VAL A 105 -4.80 13.63 21.23
CA VAL A 105 -3.48 14.08 21.69
C VAL A 105 -3.40 13.91 23.21
N ASP A 106 -2.19 13.66 23.71
CA ASP A 106 -1.88 13.45 25.13
C ASP A 106 -2.40 12.13 25.73
N HIS A 107 -2.97 11.25 24.90
CA HIS A 107 -3.34 9.88 25.29
C HIS A 107 -2.34 8.85 24.76
N VAL A 108 -2.25 7.73 25.47
CA VAL A 108 -1.40 6.60 25.10
C VAL A 108 -2.26 5.39 24.75
N TYR A 109 -1.95 4.75 23.63
CA TYR A 109 -2.73 3.63 23.10
C TYR A 109 -1.87 2.38 23.04
N GLN A 110 -2.50 1.23 23.25
CA GLN A 110 -1.85 -0.07 23.10
C GLN A 110 -2.78 -1.02 22.35
N LEU A 111 -2.27 -1.61 21.27
CA LEU A 111 -2.96 -2.69 20.56
C LEU A 111 -2.82 -3.99 21.33
N GLN A 112 -3.93 -4.68 21.53
CA GLN A 112 -3.97 -6.02 22.09
C GLN A 112 -4.87 -6.90 21.24
N PHE A 113 -4.44 -8.12 20.95
CA PHE A 113 -5.31 -9.08 20.29
C PHE A 113 -5.04 -10.52 20.70
N THR A 114 -6.08 -11.33 20.60
CA THR A 114 -6.05 -12.76 20.89
C THR A 114 -6.53 -13.52 19.67
N LEU A 115 -5.69 -14.43 19.19
CA LEU A 115 -6.03 -15.31 18.08
C LEU A 115 -7.05 -16.37 18.50
N SER A 116 -7.68 -17.02 17.51
CA SER A 116 -8.68 -18.07 17.75
C SER A 116 -8.11 -19.32 18.45
N ASP A 117 -6.78 -19.52 18.41
CA ASP A 117 -6.08 -20.57 19.15
C ASP A 117 -5.73 -20.19 20.60
N GLY A 118 -6.10 -18.98 21.04
CA GLY A 118 -5.81 -18.45 22.38
C GLY A 118 -4.46 -17.74 22.50
N THR A 119 -3.67 -17.62 21.42
CA THR A 119 -2.39 -16.92 21.46
C THR A 119 -2.61 -15.40 21.62
N HIS A 120 -1.90 -14.80 22.57
CA HIS A 120 -2.04 -13.38 22.92
C HIS A 120 -0.88 -12.53 22.42
N TYR A 121 -1.20 -11.37 21.85
CA TYR A 121 -0.24 -10.38 21.36
C TYR A 121 -0.55 -8.99 21.91
N GLN A 122 0.49 -8.20 22.12
CA GLN A 122 0.37 -6.79 22.53
C GLN A 122 1.46 -5.93 21.91
N SER A 123 1.13 -4.67 21.59
CA SER A 123 2.12 -3.67 21.22
C SER A 123 2.82 -3.07 22.44
N THR A 124 3.89 -2.31 22.21
CA THR A 124 4.29 -1.28 23.19
C THR A 124 3.23 -0.18 23.25
N PRO A 125 3.10 0.53 24.39
CA PRO A 125 2.28 1.74 24.45
C PRO A 125 2.82 2.81 23.50
N GLU A 126 1.94 3.39 22.71
CA GLU A 126 2.25 4.38 21.67
C GLU A 126 1.48 5.69 21.97
N PRO A 127 2.17 6.80 22.29
CA PRO A 127 1.54 8.10 22.52
C PRO A 127 1.11 8.75 21.21
N LEU A 128 -0.02 9.45 21.20
CA LEU A 128 -0.37 10.34 20.10
C LEU A 128 0.30 11.70 20.28
N LEU A 129 1.31 11.97 19.46
CA LEU A 129 2.01 13.25 19.43
C LEU A 129 1.22 14.27 18.59
N PRO A 130 1.23 15.57 18.93
CA PRO A 130 0.63 16.59 18.07
C PRO A 130 1.42 16.74 16.76
N VAL A 131 0.73 17.18 15.71
CA VAL A 131 1.34 17.44 14.40
C VAL A 131 1.26 18.93 14.05
N ALA A 132 2.30 19.44 13.39
CA ALA A 132 2.30 20.80 12.87
C ALA A 132 1.26 20.93 11.73
N PRO A 133 0.53 22.06 11.64
CA PRO A 133 -0.36 22.29 10.53
C PRO A 133 0.43 22.48 9.23
N ILE A 134 -0.14 21.97 8.13
CA ILE A 134 0.38 22.21 6.78
C ILE A 134 0.13 23.70 6.45
N GLY A 135 1.17 24.40 6.02
CA GLY A 135 1.07 25.80 5.58
C GLY A 135 0.69 25.89 4.11
N GLN A 136 1.57 26.49 3.29
CA GLN A 136 1.28 26.68 1.87
C GLN A 136 1.56 25.40 1.08
N LEU A 137 0.57 24.93 0.31
CA LEU A 137 0.70 23.80 -0.60
C LEU A 137 0.77 24.28 -2.05
N ARG A 138 1.71 23.70 -2.83
CA ARG A 138 1.93 24.01 -4.25
C ARG A 138 2.09 22.72 -5.03
N ALA A 139 1.45 22.63 -6.19
CA ALA A 139 1.64 21.53 -7.14
C ALA A 139 2.40 22.05 -8.38
N GLN A 140 3.32 21.25 -8.90
CA GLN A 140 4.06 21.57 -10.13
C GLN A 140 4.15 20.34 -11.02
N PHE A 141 3.73 20.46 -12.28
CA PHE A 141 3.90 19.40 -13.25
C PHE A 141 5.38 19.14 -13.57
N ASN A 142 5.76 17.85 -13.60
CA ASN A 142 7.10 17.40 -13.93
C ASN A 142 7.03 16.14 -14.82
N PRO A 143 7.47 16.22 -16.10
CA PRO A 143 7.36 15.09 -17.04
C PRO A 143 8.31 13.92 -16.74
N ALA A 144 9.27 14.10 -15.82
CA ALA A 144 10.28 13.09 -15.49
C ALA A 144 10.46 12.90 -13.97
N SER A 145 9.38 13.09 -13.20
CA SER A 145 9.43 12.99 -11.73
C SER A 145 9.59 11.56 -11.22
N LEU A 146 8.90 10.60 -11.85
CA LEU A 146 8.87 9.21 -11.37
C LEU A 146 10.16 8.46 -11.70
N THR A 147 10.70 7.79 -10.67
CA THR A 147 11.84 6.88 -10.73
C THR A 147 11.50 5.62 -11.52
N SER A 148 12.52 4.82 -11.88
CA SER A 148 12.32 3.58 -12.63
C SER A 148 11.39 2.57 -11.95
N THR A 149 11.35 2.57 -10.61
CA THR A 149 10.50 1.67 -9.81
C THR A 149 9.06 2.17 -9.70
N GLU A 150 8.83 3.48 -9.80
CA GLU A 150 7.50 4.11 -9.74
C GLU A 150 6.82 4.17 -11.11
N ARG A 151 7.58 4.06 -12.21
CA ARG A 151 7.05 4.15 -13.58
C ARG A 151 6.14 2.99 -13.91
N LEU A 152 4.90 3.32 -14.30
CA LEU A 152 4.01 2.37 -14.94
C LEU A 152 4.64 1.86 -16.24
N ASN A 153 4.80 0.53 -16.36
CA ASN A 153 5.40 -0.16 -17.51
C ASN A 153 6.76 0.42 -17.95
N ASN A 154 7.55 0.96 -17.01
CA ASN A 154 8.81 1.67 -17.28
C ASN A 154 8.71 2.85 -18.28
N THR A 155 7.50 3.29 -18.62
CA THR A 155 7.25 4.22 -19.72
C THR A 155 6.77 5.58 -19.23
N TYR A 156 5.81 5.60 -18.30
CA TYR A 156 5.17 6.84 -17.86
C TYR A 156 5.91 7.44 -16.67
N SER A 157 6.69 8.49 -16.91
CA SER A 157 7.51 9.17 -15.89
C SER A 157 6.93 10.47 -15.34
N ALA A 158 5.81 10.93 -15.88
CA ALA A 158 5.22 12.22 -15.56
C ALA A 158 4.39 12.16 -14.26
N ALA A 159 4.52 13.19 -13.43
CA ALA A 159 3.73 13.38 -12.22
C ALA A 159 3.54 14.87 -11.90
N HIS A 160 2.64 15.17 -10.97
CA HIS A 160 2.58 16.45 -10.29
C HIS A 160 3.29 16.34 -8.94
N ASP A 161 4.33 17.14 -8.77
CA ASP A 161 5.14 17.24 -7.56
C ASP A 161 4.48 18.20 -6.58
N PHE A 162 4.23 17.73 -5.36
CA PHE A 162 3.63 18.52 -4.29
C PHE A 162 4.69 19.03 -3.33
N TYR A 163 4.73 20.35 -3.18
CA TYR A 163 5.63 21.07 -2.29
C TYR A 163 4.87 21.76 -1.18
N VAL A 164 5.36 21.64 0.05
CA VAL A 164 4.79 22.30 1.22
C VAL A 164 5.76 23.29 1.85
N ASP A 165 5.19 24.35 2.39
CA ASP A 165 5.80 25.21 3.39
C ASP A 165 5.09 24.95 4.73
N PHE A 166 5.84 24.72 5.80
CA PHE A 166 5.27 24.60 7.15
C PHE A 166 6.26 25.11 8.20
N THR A 167 5.74 25.39 9.39
CA THR A 167 6.55 25.82 10.53
C THR A 167 6.58 24.70 11.55
N ASP A 168 7.79 24.22 11.83
CA ASP A 168 8.01 23.17 12.81
C ASP A 168 7.99 23.74 14.24
N PRO A 169 7.39 23.07 15.23
CA PRO A 169 7.40 23.53 16.62
C PRO A 169 8.80 23.46 17.24
N ALA A 170 9.24 24.56 17.86
CA ALA A 170 10.56 24.65 18.48
C ALA A 170 10.70 23.78 19.75
N HIS A 171 11.94 23.41 20.08
CA HIS A 171 12.35 22.78 21.34
C HIS A 171 11.85 21.35 21.58
N GLN A 172 11.33 20.69 20.54
CA GLN A 172 10.99 19.27 20.56
C GLN A 172 11.58 18.61 19.31
N ALA A 173 11.87 17.31 19.36
CA ALA A 173 12.30 16.56 18.18
C ALA A 173 11.06 16.01 17.48
N ASN A 174 10.84 16.44 16.24
CA ASN A 174 9.67 16.09 15.47
C ASN A 174 10.01 15.14 14.32
N TYR A 175 9.18 14.12 14.18
CA TYR A 175 9.24 13.15 13.10
C TYR A 175 7.91 13.16 12.37
N TYR A 176 7.97 13.34 11.05
CA TYR A 176 6.78 13.37 10.21
C TYR A 176 6.86 12.33 9.11
N ARG A 177 5.70 11.78 8.76
CA ARG A 177 5.47 11.05 7.53
C ARG A 177 4.47 11.81 6.68
N TRP A 178 4.74 11.84 5.38
CA TRP A 178 3.86 12.41 4.38
C TRP A 178 3.28 11.31 3.52
N ASP A 179 1.99 11.42 3.24
CA ASP A 179 1.26 10.57 2.34
C ASP A 179 0.23 11.41 1.58
N TRP A 180 -0.26 10.86 0.47
CA TRP A 180 -1.29 11.51 -0.31
C TRP A 180 -2.38 10.52 -0.71
N ILE A 181 -3.59 11.06 -0.84
CA ILE A 181 -4.76 10.37 -1.38
C ILE A 181 -5.24 11.17 -2.58
N ASP A 182 -5.33 10.55 -3.74
CA ASP A 182 -5.88 11.15 -4.95
C ASP A 182 -7.22 10.50 -5.27
N TRP A 183 -8.23 11.33 -5.55
CA TRP A 183 -9.49 10.88 -6.12
C TRP A 183 -9.50 11.26 -7.60
N GLU A 184 -9.66 10.28 -8.47
CA GLU A 184 -9.84 10.50 -9.90
C GLU A 184 -11.22 10.00 -10.34
N SER A 185 -11.84 10.68 -11.31
CA SER A 185 -13.13 10.23 -11.88
C SER A 185 -12.94 8.89 -12.61
N GLN A 186 -13.74 7.89 -12.28
CA GLN A 186 -13.67 6.56 -12.87
C GLN A 186 -14.88 6.31 -13.77
N PRO A 187 -14.72 6.29 -15.11
CA PRO A 187 -15.82 6.01 -16.03
C PRO A 187 -16.15 4.51 -16.15
N TRP A 188 -15.31 3.59 -15.65
CA TRP A 188 -15.51 2.14 -15.75
C TRP A 188 -15.76 1.49 -14.39
N CYS A 189 -16.94 0.89 -14.20
CA CYS A 189 -17.39 0.45 -12.89
C CYS A 189 -17.21 -1.04 -12.64
N ARG A 190 -17.23 -1.87 -13.68
CA ARG A 190 -17.14 -3.32 -13.54
C ARG A 190 -16.32 -3.95 -14.65
N THR A 191 -15.49 -4.90 -14.25
CA THR A 191 -14.78 -5.82 -15.15
C THR A 191 -15.28 -7.23 -14.86
N CYS A 192 -15.80 -7.92 -15.87
CA CYS A 192 -16.21 -9.32 -15.76
C CYS A 192 -15.24 -10.18 -16.55
N SER A 193 -14.40 -10.94 -15.84
CA SER A 193 -13.51 -11.94 -16.43
C SER A 193 -14.30 -13.21 -16.70
N GLN A 194 -14.26 -13.73 -17.94
CA GLN A 194 -14.94 -14.97 -18.34
C GLN A 194 -16.46 -14.97 -18.05
N GLY A 195 -17.08 -13.79 -18.14
CA GLY A 195 -18.47 -13.61 -17.78
C GLY A 195 -19.05 -12.32 -18.34
N LEU A 196 -20.34 -12.13 -18.11
CA LEU A 196 -21.09 -10.97 -18.55
C LEU A 196 -21.71 -10.29 -17.34
N TYR A 197 -21.74 -8.96 -17.35
CA TYR A 197 -22.45 -8.22 -16.32
C TYR A 197 -23.96 -8.33 -16.52
N GLN A 198 -24.68 -8.67 -15.44
CA GLN A 198 -26.13 -8.79 -15.46
C GLN A 198 -26.74 -7.87 -14.40
N VAL A 199 -27.62 -6.97 -14.86
CA VAL A 199 -28.45 -6.12 -14.00
C VAL A 199 -29.51 -6.96 -13.28
N ARG A 200 -30.08 -7.96 -13.97
CA ARG A 200 -31.12 -8.84 -13.44
C ARG A 200 -30.80 -10.30 -13.70
N ASP A 201 -31.27 -11.17 -12.82
CA ASP A 201 -31.21 -12.62 -13.01
C ASP A 201 -32.29 -13.12 -13.99
N ALA A 202 -32.30 -14.44 -14.24
CA ALA A 202 -33.26 -15.08 -15.13
C ALA A 202 -34.73 -14.99 -14.66
N GLN A 203 -34.95 -14.71 -13.37
CA GLN A 203 -36.26 -14.56 -12.74
C GLN A 203 -36.69 -13.08 -12.67
N GLY A 204 -35.84 -12.15 -13.13
CA GLY A 204 -36.09 -10.71 -13.14
C GLY A 204 -35.72 -9.98 -11.85
N ALA A 205 -35.15 -10.67 -10.85
CA ALA A 205 -34.66 -10.03 -9.63
C ALA A 205 -33.38 -9.23 -9.91
N LEU A 206 -33.14 -8.19 -9.12
CA LEU A 206 -31.93 -7.37 -9.23
C LEU A 206 -30.70 -8.20 -8.82
N LEU A 207 -29.66 -8.20 -9.66
CA LEU A 207 -28.42 -8.94 -9.44
C LEU A 207 -27.21 -8.00 -9.34
N GLU A 208 -26.99 -7.15 -10.36
CA GLU A 208 -25.85 -6.21 -10.44
C GLU A 208 -24.47 -6.86 -10.32
N ASP A 209 -24.28 -8.04 -10.91
CA ASP A 209 -23.04 -8.79 -10.79
C ASP A 209 -22.62 -9.49 -12.09
N CYS A 210 -21.36 -9.93 -12.14
CA CYS A 210 -20.79 -10.73 -13.20
C CYS A 210 -21.29 -12.17 -13.10
N VAL A 211 -21.93 -12.65 -14.16
CA VAL A 211 -22.40 -14.03 -14.26
C VAL A 211 -21.52 -14.78 -15.26
N PRO A 212 -21.05 -16.00 -14.93
CA PRO A 212 -20.30 -16.82 -15.87
C PRO A 212 -21.09 -17.04 -17.15
N ALA A 213 -20.45 -16.82 -18.30
CA ALA A 213 -21.03 -17.16 -19.59
C ALA A 213 -20.66 -18.62 -19.91
N ASN A 214 -21.64 -19.52 -19.96
CA ASN A 214 -21.48 -20.93 -20.35
C ASN A 214 -21.19 -21.11 -21.86
N SER A 215 -20.26 -20.33 -22.39
CA SER A 215 -19.80 -20.40 -23.76
C SER A 215 -18.36 -20.90 -23.76
N ASN A 216 -18.14 -22.08 -24.34
CA ASN A 216 -16.80 -22.61 -24.63
C ASN A 216 -15.96 -21.72 -25.59
N PHE A 217 -16.48 -20.56 -25.99
CA PHE A 217 -15.89 -19.64 -26.96
C PHE A 217 -15.54 -18.26 -26.39
N PHE A 218 -15.88 -17.94 -25.13
CA PHE A 218 -15.58 -16.63 -24.54
C PHE A 218 -14.73 -16.76 -23.28
N THR A 219 -13.41 -16.80 -23.48
CA THR A 219 -12.42 -16.39 -22.46
C THR A 219 -12.30 -14.86 -22.34
N ALA A 220 -13.25 -14.12 -22.93
CA ALA A 220 -13.20 -12.67 -23.03
C ALA A 220 -13.51 -12.02 -21.68
N THR A 221 -12.74 -10.98 -21.37
CA THR A 221 -12.99 -10.05 -20.27
C THR A 221 -13.69 -8.84 -20.85
N PHE A 222 -14.80 -8.43 -20.25
CA PHE A 222 -15.55 -7.24 -20.65
C PHE A 222 -15.61 -6.21 -19.54
N ASP A 223 -15.57 -4.94 -19.93
CA ASP A 223 -15.64 -3.79 -19.05
C ASP A 223 -16.91 -3.01 -19.31
N TYR A 224 -17.53 -2.56 -18.21
CA TYR A 224 -18.84 -1.93 -18.25
C TYR A 224 -18.75 -0.51 -17.70
N PRO A 225 -19.19 0.49 -18.48
CA PRO A 225 -19.13 1.88 -18.06
C PRO A 225 -20.08 2.15 -16.89
N CYS A 226 -19.68 3.10 -16.06
CA CYS A 226 -20.43 3.55 -14.90
C CYS A 226 -21.74 4.25 -15.31
N ARG A 227 -22.84 3.89 -14.64
CA ARG A 227 -24.10 4.67 -14.69
C ARG A 227 -24.34 5.55 -13.48
N THR A 228 -23.64 5.28 -12.39
CA THR A 228 -23.60 6.12 -11.19
C THR A 228 -22.25 6.83 -11.14
N LEU A 229 -22.17 7.93 -10.39
CA LEU A 229 -20.89 8.57 -10.13
C LEU A 229 -19.92 7.58 -9.46
N CYS A 230 -18.65 7.68 -9.83
CA CYS A 230 -17.61 6.79 -9.33
C CYS A 230 -16.27 7.51 -9.32
N TRP A 231 -15.55 7.33 -8.22
CA TRP A 231 -14.19 7.83 -8.08
C TRP A 231 -13.27 6.67 -7.71
N GLU A 232 -12.14 6.58 -8.40
CA GLU A 232 -11.03 5.77 -7.94
C GLU A 232 -10.26 6.55 -6.86
N ILE A 233 -9.83 5.85 -5.82
CA ILE A 233 -9.04 6.35 -4.71
C ILE A 233 -7.65 5.73 -4.85
N LEU A 234 -6.67 6.58 -5.14
CA LEU A 234 -5.28 6.23 -5.30
C LEU A 234 -4.52 6.67 -4.05
N TYR A 235 -3.67 5.79 -3.53
CA TYR A 235 -2.88 6.06 -2.33
C TYR A 235 -1.40 6.14 -2.69
N SER A 236 -0.67 7.01 -1.99
CA SER A 236 0.79 7.01 -2.08
C SER A 236 1.37 5.70 -1.54
N HIS A 237 2.28 5.10 -2.30
CA HIS A 237 3.07 3.95 -1.84
C HIS A 237 4.49 4.34 -1.38
N ASP A 238 4.94 5.54 -1.73
CA ASP A 238 6.24 6.05 -1.34
C ASP A 238 6.25 6.46 0.13
N LEU A 239 7.35 6.14 0.82
CA LEU A 239 7.53 6.48 2.23
C LEU A 239 8.29 7.81 2.34
N MET A 240 7.55 8.91 2.33
CA MET A 240 8.13 10.26 2.46
C MET A 240 8.29 10.63 3.93
N LEU A 241 9.53 10.58 4.43
CA LEU A 241 9.86 10.85 5.83
C LEU A 241 10.59 12.20 6.01
N PHE A 242 10.32 12.86 7.13
CA PHE A 242 11.02 14.09 7.53
C PHE A 242 11.37 14.04 9.02
N GLN A 243 12.58 14.51 9.34
CA GLN A 243 13.02 14.77 10.72
C GLN A 243 13.54 16.20 10.83
N ASP A 244 13.24 16.86 11.94
CA ASP A 244 13.54 18.27 12.16
C ASP A 244 14.95 18.55 12.72
N ALA A 245 15.83 17.54 12.80
CA ALA A 245 17.13 17.65 13.50
C ALA A 245 17.99 18.87 13.08
N TYR A 246 17.84 19.36 11.84
CA TYR A 246 18.56 20.52 11.31
C TYR A 246 17.67 21.75 11.06
N THR A 247 16.37 21.67 11.37
CA THR A 247 15.36 22.71 11.10
C THR A 247 14.39 22.93 12.27
N ASN A 248 14.70 22.41 13.46
CA ASN A 248 13.89 22.52 14.67
C ASN A 248 13.50 23.97 14.94
N GLY A 249 12.19 24.24 15.01
CA GLY A 249 11.65 25.57 15.25
C GLY A 249 11.81 26.56 14.08
N GLN A 250 12.28 26.12 12.92
CA GLN A 250 12.43 26.93 11.72
C GLN A 250 11.29 26.68 10.74
N SER A 251 11.10 27.62 9.82
CA SER A 251 10.19 27.42 8.69
C SER A 251 10.87 26.57 7.62
N VAL A 252 10.26 25.45 7.29
CA VAL A 252 10.65 24.60 6.15
C VAL A 252 9.94 25.14 4.92
N LYS A 253 10.69 25.34 3.83
CA LYS A 253 10.14 25.84 2.57
C LYS A 253 10.38 24.90 1.42
N SER A 254 9.38 24.75 0.55
CA SER A 254 9.39 23.94 -0.66
C SER A 254 9.87 22.51 -0.42
N LEU A 255 9.40 21.87 0.65
CA LEU A 255 9.66 20.45 0.88
C LEU A 255 8.82 19.63 -0.09
N LEU A 256 9.44 18.80 -0.92
CA LEU A 256 8.73 17.81 -1.73
C LEU A 256 8.14 16.74 -0.82
N VAL A 257 6.83 16.56 -0.84
CA VAL A 257 6.10 15.64 0.06
C VAL A 257 5.29 14.57 -0.66
N GLY A 258 5.17 14.67 -1.98
CA GLY A 258 4.45 13.68 -2.76
C GLY A 258 4.62 13.89 -4.26
N ARG A 259 4.46 12.79 -4.99
CA ARG A 259 4.40 12.75 -6.45
C ARG A 259 3.11 12.05 -6.81
N VAL A 260 2.18 12.76 -7.45
CA VAL A 260 0.94 12.16 -7.94
C VAL A 260 1.12 11.81 -9.42
N PRO A 261 1.19 10.52 -9.79
CA PRO A 261 1.40 10.11 -11.17
C PRO A 261 0.35 10.66 -12.14
N LEU A 262 0.75 11.00 -13.36
CA LEU A 262 -0.16 11.45 -14.40
C LEU A 262 -0.83 10.25 -15.10
N TYR A 263 -1.94 9.74 -14.55
CA TYR A 263 -2.72 8.69 -15.19
C TYR A 263 -3.77 9.20 -16.18
N SER A 264 -4.43 10.32 -15.86
CA SER A 264 -5.32 11.06 -16.77
C SER A 264 -4.96 12.55 -16.78
N THR A 265 -5.34 13.26 -17.84
CA THR A 265 -5.30 14.73 -17.90
C THR A 265 -6.53 15.39 -17.28
N ASP A 266 -7.52 14.60 -16.87
CA ASP A 266 -8.70 15.12 -16.17
C ASP A 266 -8.33 15.71 -14.81
N PRO A 267 -9.06 16.72 -14.33
CA PRO A 267 -8.83 17.28 -13.02
C PRO A 267 -9.15 16.25 -11.92
N CYS A 268 -8.40 16.32 -10.81
CA CYS A 268 -8.54 15.41 -9.69
C CYS A 268 -8.46 16.15 -8.34
N LEU A 269 -8.85 15.46 -7.27
CA LEU A 269 -8.76 15.98 -5.90
C LEU A 269 -7.64 15.25 -5.19
N VAL A 270 -6.66 15.99 -4.67
CA VAL A 270 -5.55 15.41 -3.91
C VAL A 270 -5.62 15.89 -2.46
N GLU A 271 -5.57 14.97 -1.50
CA GLU A 271 -5.38 15.28 -0.08
C GLU A 271 -3.94 14.95 0.32
N ILE A 272 -3.19 15.97 0.73
CA ILE A 272 -1.86 15.79 1.31
C ILE A 272 -2.01 15.67 2.82
N ARG A 273 -1.42 14.64 3.40
CA ARG A 273 -1.48 14.31 4.83
C ARG A 273 -0.08 14.38 5.43
N GLN A 274 0.02 15.06 6.56
CA GLN A 274 1.18 15.07 7.44
C GLN A 274 0.81 14.33 8.71
N SER A 275 1.53 13.25 9.01
CA SER A 275 1.31 12.42 10.19
C SER A 275 2.49 12.56 11.15
N SER A 276 2.23 12.82 12.43
CA SER A 276 3.26 12.79 13.47
C SER A 276 3.67 11.36 13.80
N LEU A 277 4.96 11.12 14.01
CA LEU A 277 5.49 9.83 14.44
C LEU A 277 6.27 9.95 15.74
N THR A 278 6.25 8.88 16.54
CA THR A 278 7.27 8.69 17.58
C THR A 278 8.62 8.42 16.91
N LYS A 279 9.70 8.62 17.66
CA LYS A 279 11.06 8.30 17.18
C LYS A 279 11.17 6.84 16.74
N GLN A 280 10.59 5.92 17.52
CA GLN A 280 10.62 4.48 17.26
C GLN A 280 9.83 4.12 16.01
N ALA A 281 8.64 4.72 15.81
CA ALA A 281 7.87 4.53 14.59
C ALA A 281 8.62 5.07 13.35
N TYR A 282 9.25 6.24 13.46
CA TYR A 282 10.08 6.81 12.39
C TYR A 282 11.26 5.89 12.03
N GLU A 283 11.99 5.40 13.03
CA GLU A 283 13.11 4.47 12.82
C GLU A 283 12.66 3.18 12.12
N TYR A 284 11.50 2.64 12.50
CA TYR A 284 10.91 1.48 11.85
C TYR A 284 10.58 1.74 10.38
N VAL A 285 9.86 2.83 10.06
CA VAL A 285 9.49 3.15 8.68
C VAL A 285 10.71 3.48 7.83
N ASN A 286 11.72 4.14 8.40
CA ASN A 286 12.98 4.44 7.72
C ASN A 286 13.77 3.15 7.39
N GLN A 287 13.79 2.17 8.29
CA GLN A 287 14.38 0.86 8.01
C GLN A 287 13.61 0.12 6.90
N LEU A 288 12.28 0.19 6.92
CA LEU A 288 11.43 -0.38 5.87
C LEU A 288 11.75 0.25 4.51
N ASP A 289 11.77 1.59 4.42
CA ASP A 289 12.10 2.31 3.19
C ASP A 289 13.50 1.93 2.65
N GLN A 290 14.50 1.90 3.53
CA GLN A 290 15.86 1.51 3.14
C GLN A 290 15.92 0.09 2.56
N GLN A 291 15.14 -0.86 3.10
CA GLN A 291 15.10 -2.24 2.59
C GLN A 291 14.39 -2.34 1.25
N THR A 292 13.30 -1.60 1.05
CA THR A 292 12.55 -1.59 -0.21
C THR A 292 13.33 -0.91 -1.34
N GLN A 293 14.08 0.15 -1.04
CA GLN A 293 14.88 0.91 -2.03
C GLN A 293 16.16 0.17 -2.45
N HIS A 294 16.75 -0.67 -1.59
CA HIS A 294 18.05 -1.32 -1.84
C HIS A 294 17.98 -2.81 -2.22
N SER A 295 16.78 -3.39 -2.39
CA SER A 295 16.59 -4.82 -2.66
C SER A 295 16.98 -5.28 -4.09
N GLY A 296 17.76 -4.49 -4.85
CA GLY A 296 18.03 -4.73 -6.27
C GLY A 296 19.49 -4.96 -6.68
N GLY A 297 20.47 -4.92 -5.76
CA GLY A 297 21.90 -5.00 -6.09
C GLY A 297 22.58 -6.31 -5.66
N VAL A 298 23.55 -6.80 -6.46
CA VAL A 298 24.41 -7.98 -6.15
C VAL A 298 25.26 -7.78 -4.88
N ALA A 299 25.34 -6.54 -4.38
CA ALA A 299 26.00 -6.14 -3.15
C ALA A 299 25.03 -5.62 -2.07
N ALA A 300 23.75 -6.00 -2.12
CA ALA A 300 22.81 -5.69 -1.05
C ALA A 300 23.28 -6.38 0.24
N GLY A 301 23.52 -5.61 1.30
CA GLY A 301 23.78 -6.15 2.63
C GLY A 301 22.61 -7.02 3.07
N GLN A 302 22.87 -8.04 3.91
CA GLN A 302 21.79 -8.86 4.46
C GLN A 302 20.72 -7.96 5.09
N PRO A 303 19.44 -8.06 4.68
CA PRO A 303 18.38 -7.24 5.26
C PRO A 303 18.33 -7.45 6.77
N ALA A 304 18.36 -6.36 7.54
CA ALA A 304 18.14 -6.43 8.97
C ALA A 304 16.70 -6.91 9.24
N LEU A 305 16.52 -7.73 10.29
CA LEU A 305 15.18 -8.16 10.67
C LEU A 305 14.34 -6.95 11.08
N LEU A 306 13.25 -6.69 10.35
CA LEU A 306 12.35 -5.57 10.61
C LEU A 306 11.39 -5.93 11.76
N VAL A 307 11.87 -5.79 13.00
CA VAL A 307 11.09 -6.10 14.21
C VAL A 307 10.19 -4.92 14.57
N GLY A 308 8.89 -5.19 14.64
CA GLY A 308 7.87 -4.23 15.05
C GLY A 308 7.79 -3.97 16.54
N ASN A 309 6.78 -3.22 16.95
CA ASN A 309 6.45 -3.01 18.37
C ASN A 309 5.42 -4.00 18.93
N VAL A 310 4.91 -4.92 18.13
CA VAL A 310 3.96 -5.97 18.53
C VAL A 310 4.72 -7.26 18.88
N ARG A 311 4.38 -7.87 20.02
CA ARG A 311 5.00 -9.13 20.48
C ARG A 311 3.99 -10.13 20.98
N ASN A 312 4.32 -11.42 20.82
CA ASN A 312 3.64 -12.49 21.51
C ASN A 312 3.98 -12.45 23.01
N VAL A 313 2.95 -12.51 23.87
CA VAL A 313 3.11 -12.42 25.33
C VAL A 313 3.77 -13.68 25.91
N ALA A 314 3.44 -14.86 25.37
CA ALA A 314 3.96 -16.15 25.84
C ALA A 314 5.30 -16.54 25.18
N LYS A 315 5.57 -16.05 23.95
CA LYS A 315 6.77 -16.35 23.17
C LYS A 315 7.47 -15.07 22.69
N PRO A 316 8.24 -14.38 23.54
CA PRO A 316 8.86 -13.10 23.18
C PRO A 316 9.83 -13.14 21.98
N ASN A 317 10.34 -14.33 21.63
CA ASN A 317 11.26 -14.52 20.51
C ASN A 317 10.52 -14.81 19.17
N GLU A 318 9.18 -14.85 19.17
CA GLU A 318 8.41 -14.97 17.93
C GLU A 318 8.56 -13.69 17.11
N VAL A 319 8.89 -13.85 15.83
CA VAL A 319 9.00 -12.75 14.89
C VAL A 319 7.60 -12.29 14.47
N VAL A 320 7.31 -11.01 14.71
CA VAL A 320 6.12 -10.32 14.23
C VAL A 320 6.57 -9.13 13.39
N VAL A 321 6.00 -9.01 12.20
CA VAL A 321 6.26 -7.93 11.25
C VAL A 321 5.12 -6.92 11.31
N GLY A 322 5.45 -5.65 11.13
CA GLY A 322 4.50 -4.55 11.18
C GLY A 322 4.60 -3.74 12.47
N TYR A 323 4.06 -2.54 12.48
CA TYR A 323 4.18 -1.59 13.59
C TYR A 323 2.82 -0.98 13.90
N PHE A 324 2.42 -1.02 15.17
CA PHE A 324 1.25 -0.30 15.65
C PHE A 324 1.62 1.17 15.84
N THR A 325 1.09 2.02 14.96
CA THR A 325 1.40 3.45 14.92
C THR A 325 0.19 4.26 15.39
N VAL A 326 0.43 5.35 16.11
CA VAL A 326 -0.59 6.30 16.53
C VAL A 326 -0.12 7.69 16.12
N SER A 327 -0.93 8.41 15.34
CA SER A 327 -0.51 9.66 14.71
C SER A 327 -1.60 10.72 14.77
N SER A 328 -1.26 11.94 15.17
CA SER A 328 -2.06 13.11 14.78
C SER A 328 -1.84 13.38 13.30
N VAL A 329 -2.89 13.78 12.60
CA VAL A 329 -2.83 14.06 11.17
C VAL A 329 -3.27 15.51 10.90
N SER A 330 -2.45 16.25 10.16
CA SER A 330 -2.86 17.50 9.52
C SER A 330 -3.03 17.21 8.03
N SER A 331 -4.14 17.65 7.43
CA SER A 331 -4.38 17.40 6.00
C SER A 331 -4.94 18.62 5.29
N VAL A 332 -4.55 18.77 4.03
CA VAL A 332 -5.01 19.84 3.14
C VAL A 332 -5.41 19.23 1.81
N ARG A 333 -6.61 19.59 1.35
CA ARG A 333 -7.13 19.21 0.04
C ARG A 333 -6.78 20.24 -1.01
N TYR A 334 -6.35 19.76 -2.17
CA TYR A 334 -5.92 20.52 -3.32
C TYR A 334 -6.68 20.05 -4.55
N TRP A 335 -7.35 20.97 -5.24
CA TRP A 335 -7.97 20.68 -6.53
C TRP A 335 -6.92 20.83 -7.63
N LEU A 336 -6.49 19.71 -8.19
CA LEU A 336 -5.47 19.65 -9.22
C LEU A 336 -6.14 19.69 -10.60
N SER A 337 -6.05 20.82 -11.30
CA SER A 337 -6.69 20.97 -12.62
C SER A 337 -6.03 20.16 -13.73
N ARG A 338 -4.75 19.78 -13.55
CA ARG A 338 -3.87 19.16 -14.56
C ARG A 338 -3.79 19.90 -15.91
N SER A 339 -4.22 21.15 -15.96
CA SER A 339 -4.21 21.99 -17.18
C SER A 339 -2.81 22.35 -17.68
N ASP A 340 -1.80 22.19 -16.82
CA ASP A 340 -0.39 22.37 -17.11
C ASP A 340 0.30 21.08 -17.59
N ALA A 341 -0.39 19.94 -17.56
CA ALA A 341 0.17 18.66 -18.00
C ALA A 341 0.35 18.62 -19.52
N SER A 342 1.58 18.42 -19.97
CA SER A 342 1.94 18.38 -21.38
C SER A 342 2.47 17.02 -21.86
N SER A 343 2.36 15.98 -21.04
CA SER A 343 2.84 14.62 -21.34
C SER A 343 1.70 13.68 -21.72
N ILE A 344 2.05 12.54 -22.32
CA ILE A 344 1.09 11.47 -22.62
C ILE A 344 0.70 10.79 -21.31
N ALA A 345 -0.60 10.72 -21.07
CA ALA A 345 -1.20 9.95 -19.98
C ALA A 345 -1.79 8.64 -20.54
N PRO A 346 -1.62 7.48 -19.88
CA PRO A 346 -2.18 6.21 -20.33
C PRO A 346 -3.72 6.15 -20.29
N GLY A 347 -4.35 7.03 -19.51
CA GLY A 347 -5.73 6.89 -19.07
C GLY A 347 -5.80 6.06 -17.78
N LEU A 348 -6.67 6.47 -16.86
CA LEU A 348 -6.80 5.86 -15.53
C LEU A 348 -7.09 4.35 -15.61
N PHE A 349 -7.98 3.93 -16.50
CA PHE A 349 -8.31 2.51 -16.63
C PHE A 349 -7.09 1.66 -17.06
N GLU A 350 -6.34 2.12 -18.06
CA GLU A 350 -5.16 1.42 -18.54
C GLU A 350 -4.06 1.41 -17.47
N ALA A 351 -3.92 2.50 -16.71
CA ALA A 351 -2.97 2.57 -15.61
C ALA A 351 -3.22 1.52 -14.53
N LEU A 352 -4.48 1.29 -14.18
CA LEU A 352 -4.87 0.35 -13.13
C LEU A 352 -4.89 -1.11 -13.60
N ASN A 353 -5.24 -1.35 -14.87
CA ASN A 353 -5.51 -2.69 -15.39
C ASN A 353 -4.42 -3.22 -16.34
N GLY A 354 -3.48 -2.39 -16.76
CA GLY A 354 -2.43 -2.73 -17.73
C GLY A 354 -2.95 -3.03 -19.14
N ARG A 355 -4.22 -2.70 -19.43
CA ARG A 355 -4.88 -2.87 -20.72
C ARG A 355 -5.96 -1.82 -20.91
N GLY A 356 -6.30 -1.54 -22.17
CA GLY A 356 -7.51 -0.75 -22.48
C GLY A 356 -8.79 -1.49 -22.09
N PRO A 357 -9.89 -0.75 -21.87
CA PRO A 357 -11.21 -1.34 -21.62
C PRO A 357 -11.70 -2.09 -22.87
N VAL A 358 -12.43 -3.19 -22.66
CA VAL A 358 -12.97 -4.03 -23.72
C VAL A 358 -14.49 -4.03 -23.60
N ASP A 359 -15.14 -3.36 -24.55
CA ASP A 359 -16.59 -3.34 -24.61
C ASP A 359 -17.18 -4.71 -24.91
N GLU A 360 -18.31 -5.00 -24.28
CA GLU A 360 -19.11 -6.15 -24.64
C GLU A 360 -19.73 -5.96 -26.04
N PRO A 361 -19.62 -6.94 -26.96
CA PRO A 361 -20.21 -6.85 -28.29
C PRO A 361 -21.71 -6.59 -28.23
N ALA A 362 -22.16 -5.62 -29.02
CA ALA A 362 -23.58 -5.33 -29.17
C ALA A 362 -24.35 -6.59 -29.55
N SER A 363 -25.50 -6.80 -28.91
CA SER A 363 -26.40 -7.91 -29.24
C SER A 363 -27.82 -7.39 -29.46
N ASN A 364 -28.66 -8.20 -30.09
CA ASN A 364 -30.08 -7.87 -30.31
C ASN A 364 -30.93 -7.94 -29.02
N LEU A 365 -30.30 -8.13 -27.86
CA LEU A 365 -30.98 -8.19 -26.58
C LEU A 365 -31.21 -6.77 -26.07
N ALA A 366 -32.46 -6.43 -25.76
CA ALA A 366 -32.81 -5.13 -25.23
C ALA A 366 -32.02 -4.83 -23.94
N GLY A 367 -31.42 -3.63 -23.86
CA GLY A 367 -30.63 -3.21 -22.70
C GLY A 367 -29.21 -3.79 -22.63
N ARG A 368 -28.69 -4.33 -23.74
CA ARG A 368 -27.35 -4.91 -23.82
C ARG A 368 -26.49 -4.19 -24.89
N PRO A 369 -25.24 -3.80 -24.59
CA PRO A 369 -24.53 -3.99 -23.31
C PRO A 369 -25.08 -3.09 -22.19
N PRO A 370 -25.19 -3.60 -20.95
CA PRO A 370 -25.62 -2.79 -19.82
C PRO A 370 -24.53 -1.84 -19.35
N THR A 371 -24.92 -0.90 -18.49
CA THR A 371 -23.99 -0.08 -17.69
C THR A 371 -23.95 -0.60 -16.25
N ALA A 372 -22.88 -0.35 -15.49
CA ALA A 372 -22.68 -0.88 -14.15
C ALA A 372 -22.76 0.18 -13.04
N VAL A 373 -23.15 -0.24 -11.83
CA VAL A 373 -23.07 0.61 -10.62
C VAL A 373 -21.65 0.65 -10.07
N CYS A 374 -21.29 1.79 -9.50
CA CYS A 374 -20.06 1.93 -8.73
C CYS A 374 -20.24 1.23 -7.37
N VAL A 375 -19.50 0.15 -7.17
CA VAL A 375 -19.47 -0.58 -5.90
C VAL A 375 -18.31 -0.03 -5.07
N ALA A 376 -18.60 0.34 -3.81
CA ALA A 376 -17.58 0.82 -2.90
C ALA A 376 -16.54 -0.28 -2.58
N SER A 377 -15.27 0.08 -2.56
CA SER A 377 -14.14 -0.76 -2.18
C SER A 377 -13.06 0.10 -1.50
N ASP A 378 -11.93 -0.50 -1.10
CA ASP A 378 -10.82 0.26 -0.51
C ASP A 378 -10.19 1.26 -1.50
N SER A 379 -10.31 1.02 -2.81
CA SER A 379 -9.81 1.90 -3.87
C SER A 379 -10.92 2.63 -4.62
N ARG A 380 -12.20 2.54 -4.21
CA ARG A 380 -13.30 3.06 -5.00
C ARG A 380 -14.46 3.54 -4.16
N THR A 381 -15.06 4.67 -4.53
CA THR A 381 -16.23 5.21 -3.83
C THR A 381 -17.30 5.70 -4.81
N PRO A 382 -18.59 5.37 -4.57
CA PRO A 382 -19.72 6.01 -5.25
C PRO A 382 -20.10 7.36 -4.63
N ASN A 383 -19.54 7.67 -3.44
CA ASN A 383 -19.83 8.90 -2.71
C ASN A 383 -18.86 9.99 -3.15
N LYS A 384 -19.42 11.15 -3.53
CA LYS A 384 -18.65 12.32 -3.95
C LYS A 384 -17.64 12.74 -2.87
N PRO A 385 -16.33 12.78 -3.17
CA PRO A 385 -15.33 13.22 -2.22
C PRO A 385 -15.59 14.66 -1.76
N GLN A 386 -15.44 14.91 -0.46
CA GLN A 386 -15.61 16.26 0.08
C GLN A 386 -14.48 17.16 -0.42
N GLY A 387 -14.83 18.23 -1.15
CA GLY A 387 -13.87 19.12 -1.81
C GLY A 387 -13.75 18.92 -3.31
N TRP A 388 -14.41 17.88 -3.85
CA TRP A 388 -14.55 17.67 -5.30
C TRP A 388 -15.27 18.85 -5.96
N ARG A 389 -14.74 19.35 -7.08
CA ARG A 389 -15.33 20.43 -7.88
C ARG A 389 -15.91 19.84 -9.17
N ASP A 390 -17.14 20.25 -9.51
CA ASP A 390 -17.81 19.83 -10.74
C ASP A 390 -17.37 20.66 -11.94
#